data_AF-A0A941HR99-F1
#
_entry.id   AF-A0A941HR99-F1
#
_cell.length_a   1.000
_cell.length_b   1.000
_cell.length_c   1.000
_cell.angle_alpha   90.00
_cell.angle_beta   90.00
_cell.angle_gamma   90.00
#
_symmetry.space_group_name_H-M   'P 1'
#
loop_
_entity.id
_entity.type
_entity.pdbx_description
1 polymer ?
#
loop_
_entity_poly.entity_id
_entity_poly.type
_entity_poly.pdbx_seq_one_letter_code
_entity_poly.pdbx_strand_id
1 'polypeptide(L)'
;MSRFRKLTAAFLCLALLLLPIPDKVSGEEVQELPSLHQATAPKILREVVDKRERNVKHFLREDWTTLAAVYPDEVHFEEQGKLVEMDNRLESGTDELGTLVLQNRKNAFQVRFAKTSQAAKL
;
A
#
# COMPACT_ATOMS: atom_id res chain seq x y z
N MET A 1 -23.11 57.29 -24.28
CA MET A 1 -23.06 55.82 -24.08
C MET A 1 -22.26 55.36 -22.85
N SER A 2 -21.19 56.05 -22.41
CA SER A 2 -20.40 55.66 -21.23
C SER A 2 -21.16 55.75 -19.89
N ARG A 3 -21.97 56.80 -19.67
CA ARG A 3 -22.75 56.97 -18.43
C ARG A 3 -23.83 55.90 -18.22
N PHE A 4 -24.49 55.48 -19.31
CA PHE A 4 -25.44 54.36 -19.28
C PHE A 4 -24.75 53.04 -18.93
N ARG A 5 -23.56 52.76 -19.48
CA ARG A 5 -22.79 51.56 -19.12
C ARG A 5 -22.35 51.55 -17.65
N LYS A 6 -22.05 52.72 -17.08
CA LYS A 6 -21.72 52.87 -15.65
C LYS A 6 -22.94 52.69 -14.76
N LEU A 7 -24.10 53.20 -15.17
CA LEU A 7 -25.37 52.98 -14.47
C LEU A 7 -25.81 51.52 -14.51
N THR A 8 -25.69 50.85 -15.67
CA THR A 8 -25.98 49.42 -15.77
C THR A 8 -25.02 48.58 -14.96
N ALA A 9 -23.73 48.94 -14.91
CA ALA A 9 -22.75 48.24 -14.07
C ALA A 9 -23.04 48.41 -12.58
N ALA A 10 -23.35 49.64 -12.13
CA ALA A 10 -23.71 49.89 -10.74
C ALA A 10 -25.00 49.14 -10.33
N PHE A 11 -25.98 49.09 -11.22
CA PHE A 11 -27.20 48.30 -11.01
C PHE A 11 -26.91 46.79 -10.92
N LEU A 12 -26.03 46.26 -11.78
CA LEU A 12 -25.60 44.85 -11.74
C LEU A 12 -24.88 44.50 -10.43
N CYS A 13 -24.00 45.38 -9.96
CA CYS A 13 -23.31 45.19 -8.68
C CYS A 13 -24.28 45.22 -7.49
N LEU A 14 -25.25 46.14 -7.49
CA LEU A 14 -26.25 46.21 -6.44
C LEU A 14 -27.20 45.00 -6.46
N ALA A 15 -27.58 44.53 -7.65
CA ALA A 15 -28.38 43.32 -7.82
C ALA A 15 -27.67 42.06 -7.29
N LEU A 16 -26.35 41.97 -7.42
CA LEU A 16 -25.55 40.87 -6.86
C LEU A 16 -25.59 40.83 -5.32
N LEU A 17 -25.67 41.99 -4.67
CA LEU A 17 -25.68 42.10 -3.20
C LEU A 17 -27.07 41.82 -2.58
N LEU A 18 -28.12 41.93 -3.38
CA LEU A 18 -29.51 41.69 -2.96
C LEU A 18 -29.97 40.24 -3.18
N LEU A 19 -29.10 39.37 -3.70
CA LEU A 19 -29.39 37.94 -3.80
C LEU A 19 -29.51 37.36 -2.38
N PRO A 20 -30.61 36.68 -2.01
CA PRO A 20 -30.70 36.01 -0.73
C PRO A 20 -29.59 34.96 -0.65
N ILE A 21 -28.67 35.12 0.30
CA ILE A 21 -27.75 34.05 0.68
C ILE A 21 -28.64 32.90 1.14
N PRO A 22 -28.43 31.65 0.69
CA PRO A 22 -29.18 30.54 1.24
C PRO A 22 -28.88 30.48 2.75
N ASP A 23 -29.87 30.82 3.59
CA ASP A 23 -29.82 30.67 5.05
C ASP A 23 -29.58 29.20 5.49
N LYS A 24 -29.47 28.30 4.52
CA LYS A 24 -29.06 26.92 4.66
C LYS A 24 -27.88 26.61 3.75
N VAL A 25 -26.70 27.11 4.11
CA VAL A 25 -25.55 26.18 4.22
C VAL A 25 -25.80 25.40 5.51
N SER A 26 -26.82 24.53 5.46
CA SER A 26 -26.83 23.41 6.37
C SER A 26 -25.66 22.59 5.87
N GLY A 27 -24.54 22.61 6.60
CA GLY A 27 -23.81 21.36 6.68
C GLY A 27 -24.87 20.33 7.01
N GLU A 28 -25.06 19.34 6.12
CA GLU A 28 -25.52 18.07 6.63
C GLU A 28 -24.52 17.78 7.75
N GLU A 29 -24.96 17.92 9.00
CA GLU A 29 -24.40 17.12 10.06
C GLU A 29 -24.52 15.72 9.51
N VAL A 30 -23.39 15.20 9.01
CA VAL A 30 -23.27 13.83 8.55
C VAL A 30 -23.81 13.06 9.73
N GLN A 31 -25.03 12.53 9.61
CA GLN A 31 -25.50 11.55 10.56
C GLN A 31 -24.39 10.51 10.53
N GLU A 32 -23.64 10.40 11.62
CA GLU A 32 -22.73 9.29 11.80
C GLU A 32 -23.61 8.07 11.57
N LEU A 33 -23.44 7.43 10.41
CA LEU A 33 -24.00 6.11 10.18
C LEU A 33 -23.65 5.36 11.47
N PRO A 34 -24.64 4.80 12.20
CA PRO A 34 -24.35 4.07 13.42
C PRO A 34 -23.28 3.09 13.02
N SER A 35 -22.07 3.27 13.56
CA SER A 35 -20.87 2.58 13.07
C SER A 35 -21.27 1.12 12.96
N LEU A 36 -21.44 0.64 11.72
CA LEU A 36 -21.88 -0.72 11.48
C LEU A 36 -20.79 -1.52 12.16
N HIS A 37 -21.13 -2.14 13.30
CA HIS A 37 -20.26 -2.76 14.28
C HIS A 37 -18.82 -2.85 13.79
N GLN A 38 -17.86 -2.27 14.52
CA GLN A 38 -16.47 -2.68 14.43
C GLN A 38 -16.40 -4.18 14.76
N ALA A 39 -16.79 -5.03 13.81
CA ALA A 39 -16.62 -6.44 13.84
C ALA A 39 -15.11 -6.57 13.72
N THR A 40 -14.48 -6.79 14.88
CA THR A 40 -13.06 -7.06 14.96
C THR A 40 -12.79 -8.16 13.95
N ALA A 41 -11.93 -7.87 12.97
CA ALA A 41 -11.62 -8.85 11.93
C ALA A 41 -11.15 -10.15 12.62
N PRO A 42 -11.61 -11.33 12.17
CA PRO A 42 -11.25 -12.60 12.79
C PRO A 42 -9.74 -12.74 12.87
N LYS A 43 -9.22 -13.09 14.05
CA LYS A 43 -7.78 -13.24 14.27
C LYS A 43 -7.18 -14.29 13.33
N ILE A 44 -6.01 -13.99 12.77
CA ILE A 44 -5.21 -14.97 12.01
C ILE A 44 -4.61 -16.00 12.98
N LEU A 45 -4.86 -17.28 12.72
CA LEU A 45 -4.30 -18.39 13.50
C LEU A 45 -2.98 -18.88 12.93
N ARG A 46 -2.92 -19.13 11.62
CA ARG A 46 -1.72 -19.65 10.93
C ARG A 46 -1.77 -19.43 9.43
N GLU A 47 -0.60 -19.49 8.79
CA GLU A 47 -0.49 -19.64 7.34
C GLU A 47 -0.89 -21.07 6.91
N VAL A 48 -1.49 -21.20 5.73
CA VAL A 48 -1.80 -22.45 5.06
C VAL A 48 -0.78 -22.65 3.94
N VAL A 49 0.40 -23.17 4.30
CA VAL A 49 1.57 -23.30 3.40
C VAL A 49 1.27 -24.10 2.13
N ASP A 50 0.40 -25.11 2.21
CA ASP A 50 0.01 -25.94 1.05
C ASP A 50 -0.82 -25.17 0.01
N LYS A 51 -1.33 -23.98 0.36
CA LYS A 51 -2.07 -23.08 -0.54
C LYS A 51 -1.22 -21.91 -1.02
N ARG A 52 0.11 -21.97 -0.93
CA ARG A 52 0.96 -20.91 -1.48
C ARG A 52 0.78 -20.81 -2.99
N GLU A 53 0.78 -19.57 -3.46
CA GLU A 53 0.95 -19.24 -4.88
C GLU A 53 2.13 -18.26 -4.99
N ARG A 54 2.67 -18.02 -6.19
CA ARG A 54 3.89 -17.22 -6.34
C ARG A 54 3.80 -15.85 -5.66
N ASN A 55 2.64 -15.20 -5.69
CA ASN A 55 2.40 -13.88 -5.09
C ASN A 55 1.25 -13.87 -4.05
N VAL A 56 0.80 -15.03 -3.55
CA VAL A 56 -0.33 -15.11 -2.61
C VAL A 56 0.01 -15.94 -1.38
N LYS A 57 -0.31 -15.39 -0.21
CA LYS A 57 -0.30 -16.09 1.08
C LYS A 57 -1.72 -16.34 1.57
N HIS A 58 -2.00 -17.57 1.98
CA HIS A 58 -3.29 -17.94 2.55
C HIS A 58 -3.17 -18.13 4.06
N PHE A 59 -4.13 -17.57 4.82
CA PHE A 59 -4.15 -17.62 6.27
C PHE A 59 -5.48 -18.18 6.78
N LEU A 60 -5.42 -19.14 7.70
CA LEU A 60 -6.58 -19.64 8.43
C LEU A 60 -6.90 -18.67 9.56
N ARG A 61 -8.17 -18.27 9.66
CA ARG A 61 -8.68 -17.37 10.70
C ARG A 61 -9.48 -18.14 11.75
N GLU A 62 -9.75 -17.51 12.90
CA GLU A 62 -10.44 -18.13 14.04
C GLU A 62 -11.89 -18.55 13.75
N ASP A 63 -12.54 -17.93 12.78
CA ASP A 63 -13.87 -18.28 12.27
C ASP A 63 -13.83 -19.39 11.20
N TRP A 64 -12.69 -20.07 11.05
CA TRP A 64 -12.41 -21.12 10.07
C TRP A 64 -12.46 -20.69 8.60
N THR A 65 -12.58 -19.39 8.33
CA THR A 65 -12.45 -18.88 6.97
C THR A 65 -10.98 -18.66 6.59
N THR A 66 -10.72 -18.52 5.28
CA THR A 66 -9.36 -18.25 4.77
C THR A 66 -9.25 -16.81 4.27
N LEU A 67 -8.17 -16.13 4.64
CA LEU A 67 -7.79 -14.81 4.09
C LEU A 67 -6.63 -14.98 3.11
N ALA A 68 -6.76 -14.40 1.91
CA ALA A 68 -5.70 -14.35 0.91
C ALA A 68 -5.05 -12.96 0.92
N ALA A 69 -3.76 -12.90 1.23
CA ALA A 69 -2.94 -11.70 1.05
C ALA A 69 -2.25 -11.80 -0.32
N VAL A 70 -2.65 -10.92 -1.24
CA VAL A 70 -2.14 -10.86 -2.61
C VAL A 70 -1.11 -9.74 -2.70
N TYR A 71 0.07 -10.08 -3.20
CA TYR A 71 1.18 -9.15 -3.41
C TYR A 71 1.29 -8.80 -4.91
N PRO A 72 1.77 -7.59 -5.25
CA PRO A 72 1.97 -7.19 -6.64
C PRO A 72 3.06 -8.01 -7.33
N ASP A 73 4.08 -8.42 -6.57
CA ASP A 73 5.22 -9.21 -7.03
C ASP A 73 5.26 -10.58 -6.35
N GLU A 74 6.10 -11.48 -6.87
CA GLU A 74 6.30 -12.81 -6.30
C GLU A 74 6.97 -12.72 -4.92
N VAL A 75 6.42 -13.46 -3.95
CA VAL A 75 6.92 -13.58 -2.57
C VAL A 75 7.34 -15.01 -2.23
N HIS A 76 6.99 -15.96 -3.09
CA HIS A 76 7.46 -17.34 -3.02
C HIS A 76 8.15 -17.71 -4.32
N PHE A 77 9.18 -18.55 -4.21
CA PHE A 77 9.86 -19.15 -5.36
C PHE A 77 9.82 -20.68 -5.27
N GLU A 78 10.00 -21.34 -6.41
CA GLU A 78 10.01 -22.80 -6.46
C GLU A 78 11.38 -23.35 -6.06
N GLU A 79 11.39 -24.24 -5.08
CA GLU A 79 12.56 -25.01 -4.66
C GLU A 79 12.12 -26.47 -4.49
N GLN A 80 12.73 -27.37 -5.26
CA GLN A 80 12.41 -28.82 -5.22
C GLN A 80 10.91 -29.12 -5.42
N GLY A 81 10.26 -28.38 -6.33
CA GLY A 81 8.82 -28.55 -6.63
C GLY A 81 7.88 -28.04 -5.54
N LYS A 82 8.38 -27.27 -4.56
CA LYS A 82 7.57 -26.64 -3.51
C LYS A 82 7.78 -25.13 -3.51
N LEU A 83 6.72 -24.39 -3.19
CA LEU A 83 6.80 -22.94 -3.02
C LEU A 83 7.35 -22.58 -1.64
N VAL A 84 8.50 -21.93 -1.63
CA VAL A 84 9.23 -21.50 -0.43
C VAL A 84 9.25 -19.98 -0.38
N GLU A 85 9.19 -19.43 0.84
CA GLU A 85 9.39 -18.01 1.11
C GLU A 85 10.66 -17.45 0.51
N MET A 86 10.55 -16.31 -0.16
CA MET A 86 11.72 -15.47 -0.48
C MET A 86 12.20 -14.75 0.79
N ASP A 87 13.42 -15.04 1.22
CA ASP A 87 14.12 -14.35 2.31
C ASP A 87 15.22 -13.44 1.74
N ASN A 88 14.86 -12.17 1.55
CA ASN A 88 15.76 -11.11 1.07
C ASN A 88 16.61 -10.48 2.19
N ARG A 89 16.65 -11.06 3.39
CA ARG A 89 17.59 -10.61 4.43
C ARG A 89 19.02 -10.84 3.95
N LEU A 90 19.88 -9.86 4.21
CA LEU A 90 21.29 -9.95 3.87
C LEU A 90 22.06 -10.67 4.96
N GLU A 91 22.89 -11.63 4.55
CA GLU A 91 23.86 -12.32 5.39
C GLU A 91 25.29 -12.07 4.90
N SER A 92 26.25 -12.15 5.82
CA SER A 92 27.67 -12.07 5.44
C SER A 92 28.11 -13.38 4.83
N GLY A 93 28.78 -13.30 3.68
CA GLY A 93 29.42 -14.42 3.01
C GLY A 93 30.81 -14.03 2.52
N THR A 94 31.41 -14.95 1.80
CA THR A 94 32.71 -14.77 1.16
C THR A 94 32.59 -15.12 -0.32
N ASP A 95 33.17 -14.30 -1.19
CA ASP A 95 33.24 -14.61 -2.61
C ASP A 95 34.32 -15.67 -2.93
N GLU A 96 34.45 -16.03 -4.21
CA GLU A 96 35.44 -16.99 -4.70
C GLU A 96 36.90 -16.55 -4.43
N LEU A 97 37.12 -15.25 -4.20
CA LEU A 97 38.42 -14.63 -3.97
C LEU A 97 38.72 -14.42 -2.46
N GLY A 98 37.83 -14.85 -1.57
CA GLY A 98 38.03 -14.67 -0.13
C GLY A 98 37.57 -13.31 0.41
N THR A 99 36.92 -12.48 -0.40
CA THR A 99 36.46 -11.14 -0.02
C THR A 99 35.11 -11.20 0.70
N LEU A 100 34.95 -10.39 1.74
CA LEU A 100 33.70 -10.28 2.47
C LEU A 100 32.61 -9.61 1.63
N VAL A 101 31.50 -10.32 1.44
CA VAL A 101 30.31 -9.86 0.70
C VAL A 101 29.05 -9.96 1.56
N LEU A 102 28.01 -9.23 1.17
CA LEU A 102 26.65 -9.41 1.66
C LEU A 102 25.83 -10.08 0.56
N GLN A 103 25.07 -11.11 0.89
CA GLN A 103 24.21 -11.80 -0.06
C GLN A 103 22.81 -12.00 0.52
N ASN A 104 21.79 -12.05 -0.34
CA ASN A 104 20.45 -12.45 0.10
C ASN A 104 20.44 -13.93 0.50
N ARG A 105 19.70 -14.24 1.56
CA ARG A 105 19.73 -15.56 2.19
C ARG A 105 19.05 -16.64 1.35
N LYS A 106 17.86 -16.36 0.81
CA LYS A 106 17.10 -17.37 0.07
C LYS A 106 16.14 -16.74 -0.94
N ASN A 107 16.45 -16.83 -2.23
CA ASN A 107 15.57 -16.36 -3.30
C ASN A 107 15.91 -17.13 -4.60
N ALA A 108 15.03 -17.08 -5.59
CA ALA A 108 15.33 -17.54 -6.95
C ALA A 108 16.49 -16.78 -7.59
N PHE A 109 16.66 -15.50 -7.24
CA PHE A 109 17.76 -14.68 -7.72
C PHE A 109 18.74 -14.32 -6.60
N GLN A 110 20.01 -14.63 -6.81
CA GLN A 110 21.08 -14.28 -5.86
C GLN A 110 21.69 -12.92 -6.19
N VAL A 111 21.64 -12.02 -5.22
CA VAL A 111 22.20 -10.67 -5.25
C VAL A 111 23.37 -10.60 -4.29
N ARG A 112 24.45 -9.94 -4.69
CA ARG A 112 25.62 -9.71 -3.84
C ARG A 112 26.00 -8.23 -3.80
N PHE A 113 26.45 -7.79 -2.64
CA PHE A 113 26.99 -6.45 -2.40
C PHE A 113 28.35 -6.52 -1.72
N ALA A 114 29.20 -5.55 -2.02
CA ALA A 114 30.49 -5.41 -1.40
C ALA A 114 30.27 -5.01 0.07
N LYS A 115 30.87 -5.72 1.02
CA LYS A 115 30.73 -5.35 2.44
C LYS A 115 31.56 -4.12 2.80
N THR A 116 32.66 -3.89 2.06
CA THR A 116 33.56 -2.76 2.25
C THR A 116 33.88 -2.11 0.91
N SER A 117 34.30 -0.84 0.94
CA SER A 117 34.71 -0.08 -0.26
C SER A 117 35.98 -0.62 -0.93
N GLN A 118 36.69 -1.54 -0.26
CA GLN A 118 37.91 -2.17 -0.73
C GLN A 118 37.66 -3.55 -1.38
N ALA A 119 36.41 -4.02 -1.34
CA ALA A 119 36.06 -5.28 -1.96
C ALA A 119 36.23 -5.21 -3.49
N ALA A 120 36.62 -6.33 -4.10
CA ALA A 120 36.69 -6.46 -5.55
C ALA A 120 35.32 -6.17 -6.19
N LYS A 121 35.34 -5.70 -7.44
CA LYS A 121 34.12 -5.41 -8.19
C LYS A 121 33.29 -6.69 -8.36
N LEU A 122 32.02 -6.63 -7.99
CA LEU A 122 31.04 -7.72 -8.06
C LEU A 122 30.40 -7.86 -9.44
#